data_AF-A0A1C6IWX0-F1
#
_entry.id   AF-A0A1C6IWX0-F1
#
_cell.length_a   1.000
_cell.length_b   1.000
_cell.length_c   1.000
_cell.angle_alpha   90.00
_cell.angle_beta   90.00
_cell.angle_gamma   90.00
#
_symmetry.space_group_name_H-M   'P 1'
#
loop_
_entity.id
_entity.type
_entity.pdbx_description
1 polymer ?
#
loop_
_entity_poly.entity_id
_entity_poly.type
_entity_poly.pdbx_seq_one_letter_code
_entity_poly.pdbx_strand_id
1 'polypeptide(L)'
;MMYRYADHMGYESEESADISKFTDADKVTEFAEAAMKWAVGNGIIEGKENTDGSYRLDPQGNTSRAECSIIIQRFMETFGE
;
A
#
# COMPACT_ATOMS: atom_id res chain seq x y z
N MET A 1 5.07 8.25 -1.71
CA MET A 1 6.05 8.85 -0.77
C MET A 1 6.91 7.78 -0.13
N MET A 2 6.32 6.84 0.64
CA MET A 2 7.07 5.79 1.35
C MET A 2 7.93 4.89 0.45
N TYR A 3 7.43 4.47 -0.71
CA TYR A 3 8.20 3.67 -1.67
C TYR A 3 9.54 4.32 -2.06
N ARG A 4 9.52 5.60 -2.42
CA ARG A 4 10.74 6.35 -2.80
C ARG A 4 11.66 6.60 -1.60
N TYR A 5 11.09 6.72 -0.40
CA TYR A 5 11.87 6.84 0.83
C TYR A 5 12.57 5.53 1.17
N ALA A 6 11.88 4.40 1.07
CA ALA A 6 12.47 3.07 1.26
C ALA A 6 13.60 2.79 0.25
N ASP A 7 13.37 3.12 -1.02
CA ASP A 7 14.39 3.05 -2.07
C ASP A 7 15.62 3.92 -1.75
N HIS A 8 15.40 5.16 -1.28
CA HIS A 8 16.50 6.04 -0.88
C HIS A 8 17.29 5.54 0.33
N MET A 9 16.62 4.90 1.29
CA MET A 9 17.24 4.32 2.48
C MET A 9 17.89 2.95 2.21
N GLY A 10 17.63 2.34 1.05
CA GLY A 10 18.14 1.02 0.69
C GLY A 10 17.49 -0.11 1.47
N TYR A 11 16.22 0.03 1.88
CA TYR A 11 15.51 -1.03 2.58
C TYR A 11 15.22 -2.21 1.64
N GLU A 12 15.63 -3.41 2.05
CA GLU A 12 15.26 -4.64 1.36
C GLU A 12 13.79 -4.94 1.60
N SER A 13 13.00 -5.02 0.53
CA SER A 13 11.56 -5.25 0.60
C SER A 13 11.18 -6.58 -0.05
N GLU A 14 10.07 -7.18 0.39
CA GLU A 14 9.50 -8.35 -0.26
C GLU A 14 9.06 -8.06 -1.70
N GLU A 15 8.87 -9.14 -2.48
CA GLU A 15 8.38 -9.04 -3.85
C GLU A 15 7.05 -8.29 -3.93
N SER A 16 6.91 -7.49 -4.99
CA SER A 16 5.71 -6.73 -5.28
C SER A 16 4.49 -7.66 -5.41
N ALA A 17 3.39 -7.35 -4.73
CA ALA A 17 2.17 -8.16 -4.82
C ALA A 17 1.33 -7.84 -6.05
N ASP A 18 0.50 -8.81 -6.44
CA ASP A 18 -0.57 -8.58 -7.40
C ASP A 18 -1.73 -7.80 -6.75
N ILE A 19 -2.02 -6.63 -7.33
CA ILE A 19 -3.11 -5.75 -6.93
C ILE A 19 -4.39 -5.97 -7.73
N SER A 20 -4.36 -6.82 -8.78
CA SER A 20 -5.54 -7.11 -9.62
C SER A 20 -6.71 -7.72 -8.84
N LYS A 21 -6.44 -8.32 -7.67
CA LYS A 21 -7.44 -8.84 -6.73
C LYS A 21 -8.33 -7.76 -6.11
N PHE A 22 -7.92 -6.50 -6.15
CA PHE A 22 -8.71 -5.39 -5.62
C PHE A 22 -9.71 -4.90 -6.66
N THR A 23 -10.93 -4.64 -6.23
CA THR A 23 -12.06 -4.26 -7.09
C THR A 23 -11.88 -2.95 -7.84
N ASP A 24 -10.95 -2.10 -7.41
CA ASP A 24 -10.64 -0.79 -7.98
C ASP A 24 -9.16 -0.65 -8.38
N ALA A 25 -8.50 -1.77 -8.67
CA ALA A 25 -7.11 -1.79 -9.14
C ALA A 25 -6.91 -0.94 -10.41
N ASP A 26 -7.94 -0.85 -11.25
CA ASP A 26 -7.99 -0.03 -12.46
C ASP A 26 -7.94 1.49 -12.18
N LYS A 27 -8.26 1.91 -10.96
CA LYS A 27 -8.17 3.33 -10.54
C LYS A 27 -6.76 3.73 -10.08
N VAL A 28 -5.85 2.76 -9.94
CA VAL A 28 -4.45 3.03 -9.63
C VAL A 28 -3.78 3.59 -10.89
N THR A 29 -3.22 4.80 -10.79
CA THR A 29 -2.50 5.41 -11.90
C THR A 29 -1.19 4.66 -12.19
N GLU A 30 -0.72 4.67 -13.44
CA GLU A 30 0.54 4.03 -13.86
C GLU A 30 1.73 4.47 -12.98
N PHE A 31 1.78 5.76 -12.62
CA PHE A 31 2.81 6.30 -11.72
C PHE A 31 2.79 5.66 -10.32
N ALA A 32 1.60 5.32 -9.81
CA ALA A 32 1.42 4.77 -8.47
C ALA A 32 1.44 3.23 -8.45
N GLU A 33 1.39 2.58 -9.61
CA GLU A 33 1.24 1.13 -9.71
C GLU A 33 2.37 0.36 -9.01
N ALA A 34 3.62 0.70 -9.34
CA ALA A 34 4.79 0.07 -8.71
C ALA A 34 4.82 0.29 -7.19
N ALA A 35 4.53 1.52 -6.76
CA ALA A 35 4.51 1.87 -5.34
C ALA A 35 3.38 1.14 -4.59
N MET A 36 2.22 0.96 -5.22
CA MET A 36 1.09 0.24 -4.61
C MET A 36 1.32 -1.26 -4.54
N LYS A 37 1.84 -1.87 -5.60
CA LYS A 37 2.22 -3.29 -5.59
C LYS A 37 3.26 -3.57 -4.51
N TRP A 38 4.24 -2.69 -4.37
CA TRP A 38 5.23 -2.74 -3.30
C TRP A 38 4.60 -2.61 -1.91
N ALA A 39 3.72 -1.62 -1.70
CA ALA A 39 3.09 -1.40 -0.39
C ALA A 39 2.17 -2.57 0.03
N VAL A 40 1.49 -3.19 -0.93
CA VAL A 40 0.67 -4.39 -0.70
C VAL A 40 1.54 -5.62 -0.46
N GLY A 41 2.62 -5.79 -1.22
CA GLY A 41 3.57 -6.89 -1.03
C GLY A 41 4.19 -6.91 0.35
N ASN A 42 4.54 -5.74 0.87
CA ASN A 42 5.15 -5.59 2.20
C ASN A 42 4.13 -5.49 3.34
N GLY A 43 2.84 -5.73 3.09
CA GLY A 43 1.79 -5.66 4.13
C GLY A 43 1.51 -4.26 4.69
N ILE A 44 2.14 -3.22 4.14
CA ILE A 44 1.94 -1.82 4.57
C ILE A 44 0.50 -1.38 4.28
N ILE A 45 -0.03 -1.76 3.12
CA ILE A 45 -1.42 -1.54 2.73
C ILE A 45 -2.09 -2.87 2.42
N GLU A 46 -3.17 -3.20 3.13
CA GLU A 46 -3.92 -4.46 2.92
C GLU A 46 -5.21 -4.25 2.10
N GLY A 47 -5.62 -3.00 1.89
CA GLY A 47 -6.89 -2.64 1.29
C GLY A 47 -8.04 -2.55 2.31
N LYS A 48 -9.16 -2.01 1.86
CA LYS A 48 -10.39 -1.79 2.63
C LYS A 48 -11.44 -2.79 2.20
N GLU A 49 -12.09 -3.42 3.16
CA GLU A 49 -13.22 -4.31 2.89
C GLU A 49 -14.45 -3.51 2.41
N ASN A 50 -15.12 -4.05 1.40
CA ASN A 50 -16.41 -3.60 0.90
C ASN A 50 -17.55 -4.32 1.65
N THR A 51 -18.77 -3.80 1.57
CA THR A 51 -19.95 -4.43 2.19
C THR A 51 -20.29 -5.81 1.63
N ASP A 52 -19.78 -6.16 0.45
CA ASP A 52 -19.98 -7.46 -0.22
C ASP A 52 -18.86 -8.47 0.09
N GLY A 53 -17.92 -8.14 0.98
CA GLY A 53 -16.77 -8.97 1.33
C GLY A 53 -15.61 -8.93 0.32
N SER A 54 -15.70 -8.10 -0.72
CA SER A 54 -14.56 -7.82 -1.60
C SER A 54 -13.64 -6.75 -1.00
N TYR A 55 -12.44 -6.57 -1.56
CA TYR A 55 -11.50 -5.56 -1.10
C TYR A 55 -11.24 -4.50 -2.17
N ARG A 56 -10.94 -3.27 -1.73
CA ARG A 56 -10.57 -2.13 -2.57
C ARG A 56 -9.35 -1.39 -2.00
N LEU A 57 -8.56 -0.75 -2.85
CA LEU A 57 -7.41 0.07 -2.45
C LEU A 57 -7.79 1.52 -2.17
N ASP A 58 -8.86 2.01 -2.80
CA ASP A 58 -9.32 3.40 -2.71
C ASP A 58 -8.22 4.43 -3.07
N PRO A 59 -7.53 4.28 -4.23
CA PRO A 59 -6.30 5.03 -4.53
C PRO A 59 -6.50 6.53 -4.74
N GLN A 60 -7.72 6.95 -5.06
CA GLN A 60 -8.11 8.36 -5.21
C GLN A 60 -8.95 8.87 -4.02
N GLY A 61 -9.17 8.02 -3.02
CA GLY A 61 -9.90 8.35 -1.81
C GLY A 61 -9.08 9.19 -0.84
N ASN A 62 -9.73 9.60 0.24
CA ASN A 62 -9.06 10.27 1.35
C ASN A 62 -8.59 9.24 2.37
N THR A 63 -7.42 9.49 2.94
CA THR A 63 -6.88 8.73 4.07
C THR A 63 -7.15 9.51 5.36
N SER A 64 -7.86 8.88 6.30
CA SER A 64 -8.05 9.41 7.65
C SER A 64 -6.74 9.42 8.42
N ARG A 65 -6.69 10.21 9.50
CA ARG A 65 -5.51 10.26 10.38
C ARG A 65 -5.18 8.89 10.98
N ALA A 66 -6.20 8.10 11.34
CA ALA A 66 -6.02 6.77 11.89
C ALA A 66 -5.43 5.80 10.86
N GLU A 67 -5.95 5.79 9.62
CA GLU A 67 -5.40 4.99 8.54
C GLU A 67 -3.95 5.38 8.23
N CYS A 68 -3.64 6.69 8.19
CA CYS A 68 -2.28 7.16 7.99
C CYS A 68 -1.33 6.69 9.10
N SER A 69 -1.74 6.76 10.36
CA SER A 69 -0.96 6.27 11.50
C SER A 69 -0.68 4.77 11.41
N ILE A 70 -1.67 3.96 11.01
CA ILE A 70 -1.47 2.52 10.83
C ILE A 70 -0.49 2.22 9.69
N ILE A 71 -0.60 2.92 8.56
CA ILE A 71 0.32 2.77 7.44
C ILE A 71 1.76 3.09 7.87
N ILE A 72 1.96 4.18 8.62
CA ILE A 72 3.28 4.53 9.17
C ILE A 72 3.77 3.48 10.17
N GLN A 73 2.91 3.03 11.08
CA GLN A 73 3.26 2.01 12.06
C GLN A 73 3.73 0.72 11.36
N ARG A 74 2.97 0.21 10.39
CA ARG A 74 3.33 -0.98 9.63
C ARG A 74 4.65 -0.80 8.89
N PHE A 75 4.84 0.35 8.25
CA PHE A 75 6.12 0.67 7.61
C PHE A 75 7.29 0.59 8.59
N MET A 76 7.14 1.13 9.81
CA MET A 76 8.16 1.07 10.85
C MET A 76 8.34 -0.35 11.41
N GLU A 77 7.29 -1.15 11.50
CA GLU A 77 7.40 -2.56 11.91
C GLU A 77 8.10 -3.42 10.84
N THR A 78 7.94 -3.09 9.56
CA THR A 78 8.60 -3.78 8.45
C THR A 78 10.06 -3.37 8.27
N PHE A 79 10.38 -2.06 8.41
CA PHE A 79 11.70 -1.51 8.04
C PHE A 79 12.40 -0.69 9.13
N GLY A 80 11.72 -0.41 10.24
CA GLY A 80 12.32 0.28 11.37
C GLY A 80 13.10 -0.70 12.24
N GLU A 81 14.42 -0.53 12.28
CA GLU A 81 15.24 -0.99 13.41
C GLU A 81 14.97 -0.16 14.67
#